data_AF-A0A1N7MYA5-F1
#
_entry.id   AF-A0A1N7MYA5-F1
#
_cell.length_a   1.000
_cell.length_b   1.000
_cell.length_c   1.000
_cell.angle_alpha   90.00
_cell.angle_beta   90.00
_cell.angle_gamma   90.00
#
_symmetry.space_group_name_H-M   'P 1'
#
loop_
_entity.id
_entity.type
_entity.pdbx_description
1 polymer ?
#
loop_
_entity_poly.entity_id
_entity_poly.type
_entity_poly.pdbx_seq_one_letter_code
_entity_poly.pdbx_strand_id
1 'polypeptide(L)'
;MTASTTPSEFPVCLAIQPPTTGSEDSQWGITTATLPSGIAQAIPTDTSATARLTINGVSCSLFYSPSQGSISFIEESDSHPLSKLLSNSAVDQALTTMDVFYLGGQAYLATYDTASSYLNLYRISADYSLSSVRNQYVGEGFTMMHVLPYRDTTCVVLYNGSTGACVKYQISVPPYDGLSLQEVWSDIWAKTWGHFTFFVFGGENFFLKINQQHEKVNIDHFMDDPDEGSHPVLSENASQSMLNATSLAGFQGQQGQSYFFVYENNGNLSLNSIYPNCLGWWPLTQTQTLADAGCLHPISSKNSNWLLLLK
;
A
#
# COMPACT_ATOMS: atom_id res chain seq x y z
N MET A 1 -17.68 -6.76 -30.05
CA MET A 1 -16.74 -5.63 -30.00
C MET A 1 -17.31 -4.58 -29.06
N THR A 2 -17.11 -4.75 -27.76
CA THR A 2 -17.39 -3.69 -26.78
C THR A 2 -16.22 -2.72 -26.84
N ALA A 3 -16.51 -1.45 -27.17
CA ALA A 3 -15.51 -0.41 -27.09
C ALA A 3 -15.06 -0.30 -25.62
N SER A 4 -13.84 -0.75 -25.32
CA SER A 4 -13.16 -0.38 -24.09
C SER A 4 -12.95 1.12 -24.17
N THR A 5 -13.78 1.89 -23.48
CA THR A 5 -13.57 3.33 -23.33
C THR A 5 -12.52 3.48 -22.27
N THR A 6 -11.26 3.66 -22.70
CA THR A 6 -10.19 4.08 -21.81
C THR A 6 -10.67 5.34 -21.08
N PRO A 7 -10.70 5.34 -19.74
CA PRO A 7 -11.08 6.52 -18.97
C PRO A 7 -10.26 7.74 -19.39
N SER A 8 -10.85 8.93 -19.42
CA SER A 8 -10.19 10.15 -19.90
C SER A 8 -9.62 11.04 -18.80
N GLU A 9 -10.02 10.82 -17.54
CA GLU A 9 -9.66 11.66 -16.40
C GLU A 9 -9.50 10.83 -15.12
N PHE A 10 -8.70 11.33 -14.17
CA PHE A 10 -8.54 10.76 -12.83
C PHE A 10 -9.60 11.33 -11.86
N PRO A 11 -9.97 10.57 -10.80
CA PRO A 11 -9.55 9.21 -10.49
C PRO A 11 -10.21 8.16 -11.39
N VAL A 12 -9.45 7.13 -11.77
CA VAL A 12 -9.98 5.97 -12.51
C VAL A 12 -10.24 4.85 -11.55
N CYS A 13 -11.44 4.25 -11.59
CA CYS A 13 -11.74 3.04 -10.85
C CYS A 13 -11.82 1.83 -11.77
N LEU A 14 -11.17 0.74 -11.37
CA LEU A 14 -11.21 -0.54 -12.05
C LEU A 14 -11.81 -1.59 -11.10
N ALA A 15 -12.75 -2.40 -11.59
CA ALA A 15 -13.22 -3.60 -10.92
C ALA A 15 -12.32 -4.78 -11.29
N ILE A 16 -11.97 -5.58 -10.29
CA ILE A 16 -11.10 -6.75 -10.41
C ILE A 16 -11.95 -7.99 -10.16
N GLN A 17 -12.20 -8.74 -11.23
CA GLN A 17 -13.16 -9.83 -11.25
C GLN A 17 -12.42 -11.17 -11.27
N PRO A 18 -12.54 -12.00 -10.21
CA PRO A 18 -12.02 -13.35 -10.25
C PRO A 18 -12.83 -14.22 -11.21
N PRO A 19 -12.26 -15.32 -11.73
CA PRO A 19 -12.99 -16.28 -12.55
C PRO A 19 -14.25 -16.80 -11.85
N THR A 20 -15.38 -16.81 -12.55
CA THR A 20 -16.64 -17.36 -12.01
C THR A 20 -16.65 -18.88 -12.15
N THR A 21 -16.96 -19.59 -11.06
CA THR A 21 -17.06 -21.05 -11.07
C THR A 21 -18.28 -21.48 -11.87
N GLY A 22 -18.09 -22.20 -12.98
CA GLY A 22 -19.18 -22.70 -13.82
C GLY A 22 -19.63 -21.79 -14.97
N SER A 23 -18.97 -20.65 -15.19
CA SER A 23 -19.09 -19.88 -16.45
C SER A 23 -18.08 -20.35 -17.49
N GLU A 24 -18.37 -20.14 -18.78
CA GLU A 24 -17.38 -20.30 -19.86
C GLU A 24 -16.21 -19.31 -19.70
N ASP A 25 -16.45 -18.18 -19.03
CA ASP A 25 -15.43 -17.20 -18.68
C ASP A 25 -14.62 -17.69 -17.47
N SER A 26 -13.46 -18.28 -17.74
CA SER A 26 -12.55 -18.88 -16.77
C SER A 26 -11.34 -17.98 -16.44
N GLN A 27 -11.38 -16.73 -16.89
CA GLN A 27 -10.26 -15.79 -16.83
C GLN A 27 -10.50 -14.70 -15.79
N TRP A 28 -9.41 -14.08 -15.33
CA TRP A 28 -9.50 -12.87 -14.52
C TRP A 28 -9.85 -11.66 -15.39
N GLY A 29 -10.77 -10.82 -14.92
CA GLY A 29 -11.19 -9.60 -15.59
C GLY A 29 -10.72 -8.33 -14.88
N ILE A 30 -10.34 -7.32 -15.67
CA ILE A 30 -10.18 -5.94 -15.20
C ILE A 30 -11.08 -5.06 -16.08
N THR A 31 -12.07 -4.42 -15.47
CA THR A 31 -13.03 -3.59 -16.19
C THR A 31 -13.17 -2.23 -15.52
N THR A 32 -13.35 -1.17 -16.31
CA THR A 32 -13.66 0.15 -15.76
C THR A 32 -14.94 0.11 -14.93
N ALA A 33 -14.90 0.77 -13.78
CA ALA A 33 -16.03 0.98 -12.89
C ALA A 33 -16.28 2.47 -12.68
N THR A 34 -17.53 2.84 -12.45
CA THR A 34 -17.91 4.23 -12.20
C THR A 34 -17.91 4.51 -10.70
N LEU A 35 -17.19 5.57 -10.31
CA LEU A 35 -17.31 6.12 -8.96
C LEU A 35 -18.62 6.92 -8.85
N PRO A 36 -19.34 6.86 -7.72
CA PRO A 36 -20.44 7.78 -7.46
C PRO A 36 -19.95 9.23 -7.62
N SER A 37 -20.70 10.09 -8.32
CA SER A 37 -20.22 11.42 -8.72
C SER A 37 -19.78 12.29 -7.56
N GLY A 38 -20.51 12.27 -6.44
CA GLY A 38 -20.13 12.99 -5.22
C GLY A 38 -18.87 12.45 -4.53
N ILE A 39 -18.49 11.20 -4.81
CA ILE A 39 -17.30 10.55 -4.24
C ILE A 39 -16.07 10.78 -5.09
N ALA A 40 -16.20 10.78 -6.42
CA ALA A 40 -15.11 11.15 -7.31
C ALA A 40 -14.57 12.56 -6.97
N GLN A 41 -15.45 13.49 -6.59
CA GLN A 41 -15.08 14.85 -6.18
C GLN A 41 -14.49 14.93 -4.77
N ALA A 42 -14.73 13.92 -3.91
CA ALA A 42 -14.22 13.88 -2.55
C ALA A 42 -12.78 13.34 -2.48
N ILE A 43 -12.32 12.63 -3.51
CA ILE A 43 -10.94 12.19 -3.65
C ILE A 43 -10.10 13.40 -4.13
N PRO A 44 -9.07 13.82 -3.38
CA PRO A 44 -8.21 14.92 -3.81
C PRO A 44 -7.48 14.60 -5.12
N THR A 45 -7.46 15.55 -6.05
CA THR A 45 -6.83 15.38 -7.36
C THR A 45 -5.31 15.33 -7.32
N ASP A 46 -4.71 15.74 -6.21
CA ASP A 46 -3.26 15.79 -5.96
C ASP A 46 -2.82 14.73 -4.93
N THR A 47 -3.57 13.63 -4.81
CA THR A 47 -3.30 12.60 -3.79
C THR A 47 -1.90 12.00 -3.94
N SER A 48 -1.02 12.21 -2.95
CA SER A 48 0.36 11.71 -2.99
C SER A 48 0.61 10.46 -2.14
N ALA A 49 -0.27 10.15 -1.20
CA ALA A 49 -0.17 8.97 -0.36
C ALA A 49 -1.57 8.41 -0.07
N THR A 50 -1.67 7.08 0.06
CA THR A 50 -2.93 6.40 0.39
C THR A 50 -2.72 5.30 1.43
N ALA A 51 -3.77 4.97 2.17
CA ALA A 51 -3.78 3.85 3.12
C ALA A 51 -5.22 3.35 3.31
N ARG A 52 -5.38 2.20 3.97
CA ARG A 52 -6.70 1.65 4.30
C ARG A 52 -6.83 1.43 5.80
N LEU A 53 -8.04 1.67 6.29
CA LEU A 53 -8.37 1.65 7.71
C LEU A 53 -9.67 0.89 7.92
N THR A 54 -9.82 0.25 9.07
CA THR A 54 -11.09 -0.32 9.54
C THR A 54 -11.27 0.03 11.00
N ILE A 55 -12.32 0.80 11.32
CA ILE A 55 -12.68 1.17 12.70
C ILE A 55 -14.13 0.79 12.92
N ASN A 56 -14.44 0.12 14.03
CA ASN A 56 -15.80 -0.29 14.40
C ASN A 56 -16.53 -1.08 13.29
N GLY A 57 -15.79 -1.87 12.51
CA GLY A 57 -16.33 -2.66 11.39
C GLY A 57 -16.60 -1.88 10.11
N VAL A 58 -16.29 -0.58 10.06
CA VAL A 58 -16.37 0.25 8.86
C VAL A 58 -14.98 0.35 8.24
N SER A 59 -14.83 -0.13 7.00
CA SER A 59 -13.60 0.05 6.23
C SER A 59 -13.63 1.37 5.46
N CYS A 60 -12.49 2.06 5.41
CA CYS A 60 -12.35 3.32 4.70
C CYS A 60 -10.96 3.48 4.07
N SER A 61 -10.94 4.12 2.90
CA SER A 61 -9.75 4.56 2.21
C SER A 61 -9.33 5.95 2.70
N LEU A 62 -8.03 6.14 2.88
CA LEU A 62 -7.41 7.40 3.27
C LEU A 62 -6.67 7.97 2.06
N PHE A 63 -6.89 9.26 1.78
CA PHE A 63 -6.24 9.98 0.69
C PHE A 63 -5.60 11.26 1.23
N TYR A 64 -4.27 11.37 1.18
CA TYR A 64 -3.56 12.57 1.61
C TYR A 64 -3.40 13.57 0.46
N SER A 65 -3.81 14.82 0.68
CA SER A 65 -3.64 15.93 -0.26
C SER A 65 -2.57 16.91 0.23
N PRO A 66 -1.42 17.03 -0.48
CA PRO A 66 -0.39 18.02 -0.17
C PRO A 66 -0.89 19.47 -0.22
N SER A 67 -1.74 19.83 -1.18
CA SER A 67 -2.23 21.19 -1.30
C SER A 67 -3.20 21.58 -0.19
N GLN A 68 -3.91 20.61 0.39
CA GLN A 68 -4.86 20.83 1.49
C GLN A 68 -4.23 20.61 2.87
N GLY A 69 -3.11 19.87 2.96
CA GLY A 69 -2.50 19.49 4.24
C GLY A 69 -3.43 18.61 5.08
N SER A 70 -4.22 17.75 4.43
CA SER A 70 -5.23 16.93 5.10
C SER A 70 -5.38 15.55 4.49
N ILE A 71 -5.91 14.64 5.29
CA ILE A 71 -6.28 13.27 4.89
C ILE A 71 -7.81 13.18 4.83
N SER A 72 -8.32 12.84 3.65
CA SER A 72 -9.73 12.50 3.44
C SER A 72 -9.98 11.04 3.80
N PHE A 73 -10.98 10.79 4.66
CA PHE A 73 -11.44 9.46 5.04
C PHE A 73 -12.73 9.16 4.29
N ILE A 74 -12.71 8.16 3.41
CA ILE A 74 -13.87 7.81 2.58
C ILE A 74 -14.26 6.35 2.82
N GLU A 75 -15.51 6.13 3.20
CA GLU A 75 -16.09 4.81 3.46
C GLU A 75 -16.06 3.92 2.22
N GLU A 76 -15.55 2.70 2.38
CA GLU A 76 -15.55 1.65 1.36
C GLU A 76 -16.87 0.87 1.37
N SER A 77 -17.25 0.28 0.25
CA SER A 77 -18.49 -0.50 0.13
C SER A 77 -18.27 -1.76 -0.72
N ASP A 78 -19.12 -2.77 -0.49
CA ASP A 78 -19.12 -3.99 -1.29
C ASP A 78 -19.74 -3.78 -2.69
N SER A 79 -20.66 -2.81 -2.81
CA SER A 79 -21.41 -2.57 -4.06
C SER A 79 -20.73 -1.58 -5.00
N HIS A 80 -19.93 -0.68 -4.42
CA HIS A 80 -19.16 0.36 -5.11
C HIS A 80 -17.86 0.52 -4.34
N PRO A 81 -16.73 0.84 -4.99
CA PRO A 81 -15.42 0.95 -4.33
C PRO A 81 -15.45 1.87 -3.10
N LEU A 82 -16.18 2.98 -3.20
CA LEU A 82 -16.28 4.04 -2.19
C LEU A 82 -17.71 4.58 -2.17
N SER A 83 -18.17 5.04 -1.01
CA SER A 83 -19.59 5.36 -0.77
C SER A 83 -19.85 6.71 -0.11
N LYS A 84 -19.04 7.14 0.86
CA LYS A 84 -19.30 8.35 1.65
C LYS A 84 -18.02 8.99 2.19
N LEU A 85 -17.87 10.32 2.06
CA LEU A 85 -16.87 11.07 2.80
C LEU A 85 -17.24 11.10 4.30
N LEU A 86 -16.34 10.60 5.14
CA LEU A 86 -16.53 10.48 6.59
C LEU A 86 -15.95 11.68 7.34
N SER A 87 -14.72 12.07 6.99
CA SER A 87 -14.01 13.18 7.60
C SER A 87 -12.89 13.68 6.71
N ASN A 88 -12.44 14.91 6.96
CA ASN A 88 -11.17 15.45 6.50
C ASN A 88 -10.38 15.89 7.74
N SER A 89 -9.25 15.25 8.00
CA SER A 89 -8.42 15.54 9.17
C SER A 89 -7.12 16.20 8.72
N ALA A 90 -6.82 17.37 9.28
CA ALA A 90 -5.57 18.07 9.03
C ALA A 90 -4.38 17.26 9.55
N VAL A 91 -3.25 17.40 8.88
CA VAL A 91 -1.94 16.92 9.34
C VAL A 91 -0.95 18.08 9.30
N ASP A 92 -0.08 18.14 10.30
CA ASP A 92 0.79 19.31 10.50
C ASP A 92 2.05 19.31 9.62
N GLN A 93 2.14 18.36 8.67
CA GLN A 93 3.33 18.15 7.84
C GLN A 93 2.98 17.53 6.49
N ALA A 94 3.88 17.71 5.52
CA ALA A 94 3.85 16.98 4.27
C ALA A 94 3.98 15.47 4.51
N LEU A 95 3.40 14.66 3.63
CA LEU A 95 3.53 13.20 3.65
C LEU A 95 3.93 12.69 2.26
N THR A 96 4.94 11.83 2.21
CA THR A 96 5.24 11.00 1.02
C THR A 96 4.72 9.58 1.20
N THR A 97 4.64 9.11 2.44
CA THR A 97 4.17 7.77 2.78
C THR A 97 3.30 7.82 4.02
N MET A 98 2.30 6.94 4.06
CA MET A 98 1.50 6.72 5.25
C MET A 98 1.04 5.26 5.32
N ASP A 99 0.86 4.76 6.53
CA ASP A 99 0.43 3.39 6.75
C ASP A 99 -0.35 3.25 8.05
N VAL A 100 -1.31 2.33 8.08
CA VAL A 100 -2.22 2.15 9.21
C VAL A 100 -1.85 0.90 9.99
N PHE A 101 -1.92 0.99 11.31
CA PHE A 101 -1.69 -0.15 12.19
C PHE A 101 -2.60 -0.11 13.42
N TYR A 102 -2.65 -1.23 14.14
CA TYR A 102 -3.54 -1.39 15.28
C TYR A 102 -2.76 -1.82 16.52
N LEU A 103 -2.97 -1.14 17.64
CA LEU A 103 -2.43 -1.53 18.95
C LEU A 103 -3.59 -1.62 19.94
N GLY A 104 -3.75 -2.77 20.59
CA GLY A 104 -4.84 -2.98 21.55
C GLY A 104 -6.25 -2.75 20.97
N GLY A 105 -6.44 -3.03 19.68
CA GLY A 105 -7.69 -2.78 18.95
C GLY A 105 -7.94 -1.32 18.55
N GLN A 106 -7.04 -0.40 18.92
CA GLN A 106 -7.10 1.00 18.54
C GLN A 106 -6.30 1.24 17.26
N ALA A 107 -6.86 1.98 16.32
CA ALA A 107 -6.20 2.35 15.07
C ALA A 107 -5.24 3.54 15.26
N TYR A 108 -4.12 3.45 14.54
CA TYR A 108 -3.06 4.45 14.46
C TYR A 108 -2.61 4.63 13.01
N LEU A 109 -2.00 5.78 12.74
CA LEU A 109 -1.42 6.12 11.45
C LEU A 109 0.06 6.43 11.66
N ALA A 110 0.94 5.73 10.95
CA ALA A 110 2.33 6.11 10.78
C ALA A 110 2.45 6.98 9.51
N THR A 111 3.18 8.09 9.59
CA THR A 111 3.42 8.96 8.45
C THR A 111 4.87 9.42 8.39
N TYR A 112 5.37 9.56 7.16
CA TYR A 112 6.72 10.04 6.91
C TYR A 112 6.76 10.86 5.61
N ASP A 113 7.61 11.87 5.60
CA ASP A 113 7.97 12.63 4.41
C ASP A 113 9.46 12.41 4.13
N THR A 114 9.79 12.13 2.88
CA THR A 114 11.16 11.87 2.44
C THR A 114 12.08 13.07 2.65
N ALA A 115 11.54 14.29 2.71
CA ALA A 115 12.29 15.49 3.07
C ALA A 115 12.38 15.76 4.59
N SER A 116 11.72 14.94 5.43
CA SER A 116 11.70 15.08 6.89
C SER A 116 12.65 14.10 7.56
N SER A 117 13.20 14.49 8.71
CA SER A 117 13.99 13.59 9.57
C SER A 117 13.14 12.78 10.56
N TYR A 118 11.81 12.95 10.53
CA TYR A 118 10.90 12.46 11.57
C TYR A 118 9.78 11.55 11.06
N LEU A 119 9.64 10.41 11.72
CA LEU A 119 8.48 9.53 11.65
C LEU A 119 7.43 9.99 12.65
N ASN A 120 6.18 10.13 12.21
CA ASN A 120 5.09 10.63 13.04
C ASN A 120 4.03 9.55 13.23
N LEU A 121 3.56 9.40 14.46
CA LEU A 121 2.47 8.51 14.81
C LEU A 121 1.28 9.32 15.30
N TYR A 122 0.12 9.05 14.71
CA TYR A 122 -1.17 9.61 15.11
C TYR A 122 -2.07 8.50 15.62
N ARG A 123 -2.87 8.79 16.64
CA ARG A 123 -4.04 7.97 16.99
C ARG A 123 -5.22 8.43 16.15
N ILE A 124 -5.96 7.48 15.59
CA ILE A 124 -7.17 7.74 14.82
C ILE A 124 -8.39 7.48 15.73
N SER A 125 -9.13 8.51 16.06
CA SER A 125 -10.35 8.39 16.89
C SER A 125 -11.50 7.76 16.10
N ALA A 126 -12.57 7.36 16.80
CA ALA A 126 -13.77 6.78 16.18
C ALA A 126 -14.52 7.76 15.25
N ASP A 127 -14.31 9.07 15.41
CA ASP A 127 -14.80 10.13 14.54
C ASP A 127 -13.81 10.50 13.42
N TYR A 128 -12.76 9.68 13.22
CA TYR A 128 -11.69 9.86 12.23
C TYR A 128 -10.81 11.09 12.45
N SER A 129 -10.90 11.75 13.61
CA SER A 129 -9.95 12.78 14.00
C SER A 129 -8.56 12.18 14.28
N LEU A 130 -7.52 12.94 13.94
CA LEU A 130 -6.13 12.58 14.19
C LEU A 130 -5.61 13.32 15.42
N SER A 131 -4.93 12.59 16.30
CA SER A 131 -4.21 13.16 17.44
C SER A 131 -2.77 12.70 17.41
N SER A 132 -1.82 13.64 17.42
CA SER A 132 -0.39 13.29 17.45
C SER A 132 -0.05 12.58 18.75
N VAL A 133 0.67 11.46 18.64
CA VAL A 133 1.08 10.62 19.78
C VAL A 133 2.58 10.57 19.91
N ARG A 134 3.30 10.56 18.78
CA ARG A 134 4.76 10.50 18.77
C ARG A 134 5.31 11.17 17.52
N ASN A 135 6.40 11.91 17.71
CA ASN A 135 7.27 12.39 16.65
C ASN A 135 8.67 11.87 16.99
N GLN A 136 9.21 10.99 16.14
CA GLN A 136 10.46 10.27 16.38
C GLN A 136 11.47 10.63 15.32
N TYR A 137 12.65 11.11 15.74
CA TYR A 137 13.77 11.28 14.83
C TYR A 137 14.22 9.89 14.32
N VAL A 138 14.27 9.74 12.99
CA VAL A 138 14.69 8.51 12.31
C VAL A 138 15.74 8.77 11.22
N GLY A 139 15.93 10.04 10.82
CA GLY A 139 16.79 10.43 9.70
C GLY A 139 15.99 10.75 8.43
N GLU A 140 16.68 11.28 7.42
CA GLU A 140 16.08 11.81 6.19
C GLU A 140 16.24 10.87 4.99
N GLY A 141 15.41 11.08 3.97
CA GLY A 141 15.57 10.46 2.66
C GLY A 141 15.07 9.03 2.55
N PHE A 142 14.30 8.52 3.52
CA PHE A 142 13.66 7.22 3.35
C PHE A 142 12.60 7.30 2.25
N THR A 143 12.68 6.38 1.30
CA THR A 143 11.82 6.30 0.11
C THR A 143 10.77 5.21 0.23
N MET A 144 10.81 4.42 1.29
CA MET A 144 9.82 3.41 1.65
C MET A 144 9.63 3.44 3.16
N MET A 145 8.37 3.41 3.57
CA MET A 145 7.94 3.14 4.94
C MET A 145 6.82 2.10 4.89
N HIS A 146 6.87 1.11 5.76
CA HIS A 146 5.76 0.17 5.94
C HIS A 146 5.68 -0.30 7.39
N VAL A 147 4.47 -0.54 7.87
CA VAL A 147 4.23 -1.08 9.20
C VAL A 147 4.00 -2.58 9.13
N LEU A 148 4.84 -3.32 9.85
CA LEU A 148 4.82 -4.78 9.94
C LEU A 148 4.15 -5.23 11.24
N PRO A 149 2.99 -5.92 11.18
CA PRO A 149 2.44 -6.60 12.33
C PRO A 149 3.25 -7.85 12.66
N TYR A 150 3.65 -8.01 13.91
CA TYR A 150 4.18 -9.24 14.48
C TYR A 150 3.16 -9.79 15.49
N ARG A 151 3.36 -11.03 15.95
CA ARG A 151 2.43 -11.69 16.88
C ARG A 151 2.15 -10.85 18.14
N ASP A 152 3.20 -10.29 18.73
CA ASP A 152 3.13 -9.60 20.02
C ASP A 152 3.57 -8.13 19.96
N THR A 153 3.94 -7.64 18.76
CA THR A 153 4.45 -6.29 18.58
C THR A 153 4.14 -5.75 17.19
N THR A 154 4.45 -4.48 16.95
CA THR A 154 4.39 -3.87 15.63
C THR A 154 5.71 -3.17 15.37
N CYS A 155 6.22 -3.27 14.14
CA CYS A 155 7.44 -2.59 13.75
C CYS A 155 7.16 -1.65 12.57
N VAL A 156 7.87 -0.53 12.49
CA VAL A 156 7.93 0.30 11.30
C VAL A 156 9.27 0.06 10.63
N VAL A 157 9.25 -0.32 9.35
CA VAL A 157 10.45 -0.44 8.54
C VAL A 157 10.57 0.78 7.65
N LEU A 158 11.79 1.29 7.55
CA LEU A 158 12.15 2.37 6.63
C LEU A 158 13.29 1.89 5.74
N TYR A 159 13.26 2.30 4.47
CA TYR A 159 14.37 2.06 3.53
C TYR A 159 14.67 3.29 2.68
N ASN A 160 15.95 3.63 2.56
CA ASN A 160 16.45 4.77 1.81
C ASN A 160 17.07 4.29 0.50
N GLY A 161 16.37 4.52 -0.61
CA GLY A 161 16.78 4.08 -1.95
C GLY A 161 18.13 4.62 -2.42
N SER A 162 18.60 5.74 -1.86
CA SER A 162 19.84 6.39 -2.29
C SER A 162 21.06 5.92 -1.49
N THR A 163 20.89 5.66 -0.19
CA THR A 163 21.98 5.22 0.68
C THR A 163 22.02 3.70 0.84
N GLY A 164 20.88 3.02 0.68
CA GLY A 164 20.70 1.61 0.99
C GLY A 164 20.32 1.36 2.45
N ALA A 165 20.31 2.40 3.31
CA ALA A 165 19.99 2.24 4.73
C ALA A 165 18.58 1.65 4.90
N CYS A 166 18.49 0.54 5.63
CA CYS A 166 17.25 -0.06 6.07
C CYS A 166 17.26 -0.17 7.59
N VAL A 167 16.19 0.28 8.23
CA VAL A 167 16.05 0.31 9.68
C VAL A 167 14.67 -0.18 10.07
N LYS A 168 14.58 -0.89 11.19
CA LYS A 168 13.34 -1.39 11.77
C LYS A 168 13.22 -0.87 13.20
N TYR A 169 12.11 -0.18 13.45
CA TYR A 169 11.76 0.35 14.75
C TYR A 169 10.59 -0.42 15.34
N GLN A 170 10.78 -1.04 16.50
CA GLN A 170 9.70 -1.66 17.25
C GLN A 170 8.88 -0.59 17.98
N ILE A 171 7.57 -0.61 17.81
CA ILE A 171 6.63 0.22 18.56
C ILE A 171 6.31 -0.49 19.88
N SER A 172 6.56 0.20 20.99
CA SER A 172 6.25 -0.27 22.33
C SER A 172 5.21 0.63 23.01
N VAL A 173 4.39 0.04 23.87
CA VAL A 173 3.40 0.74 24.71
C VAL A 173 3.89 0.71 26.16
N PRO A 174 4.79 1.62 26.57
CA PRO A 174 5.24 1.68 27.96
C PRO A 174 4.07 2.07 28.89
N PRO A 175 4.11 1.64 30.18
CA PRO A 175 3.01 1.88 31.11
C PRO A 175 2.69 3.35 31.39
N TYR A 176 3.66 4.26 31.20
CA TYR A 176 3.54 5.66 31.63
C TYR A 176 4.00 6.73 30.62
N ASP A 177 4.61 6.36 29.48
CA ASP A 177 5.35 7.32 28.63
C ASP A 177 4.85 7.46 27.16
N GLY A 178 3.60 7.08 26.90
CA GLY A 178 3.03 7.12 25.53
C GLY A 178 3.78 6.17 24.57
N LEU A 179 3.43 6.12 23.28
CA LEU A 179 4.12 5.20 22.36
C LEU A 179 5.62 5.53 22.26
N SER A 180 6.47 4.52 22.37
CA SER A 180 7.91 4.63 22.11
C SER A 180 8.30 3.82 20.88
N LEU A 181 9.28 4.31 20.13
CA LEU A 181 9.93 3.54 19.07
C LEU A 181 11.37 3.25 19.48
N GLN A 182 11.74 1.99 19.40
CA GLN A 182 13.11 1.53 19.63
C GLN A 182 13.64 0.92 18.34
N GLU A 183 14.81 1.38 17.89
CA GLU A 183 15.51 0.67 16.80
C GLU A 183 15.89 -0.72 17.31
N VAL A 184 15.43 -1.75 16.61
CA VAL A 184 15.70 -3.15 16.95
C VAL A 184 16.60 -3.81 15.92
N TRP A 185 16.67 -3.26 14.71
CA TRP A 185 17.50 -3.78 13.64
C TRP A 185 17.82 -2.70 12.61
N SER A 186 19.02 -2.79 12.03
CA SER A 186 19.46 -1.98 10.91
C SER A 186 20.46 -2.72 10.03
N ASP A 187 20.47 -2.40 8.73
CA ASP A 187 21.44 -2.91 7.76
C ASP A 187 21.55 -1.97 6.54
N ILE A 188 22.52 -2.22 5.67
CA ILE A 188 22.67 -1.56 4.38
C ILE A 188 22.30 -2.55 3.27
N TRP A 189 21.12 -2.35 2.70
CA TRP A 189 20.69 -3.05 1.49
C TRP A 189 21.37 -2.46 0.26
N ALA A 190 21.30 -3.19 -0.86
CA ALA A 190 21.65 -2.62 -2.16
C ALA A 190 20.78 -1.38 -2.42
N LYS A 191 21.36 -0.38 -3.08
CA LYS A 191 20.65 0.86 -3.41
C LYS A 191 19.60 0.61 -4.48
N THR A 192 18.75 1.61 -4.70
CA THR A 192 17.79 1.70 -5.82
C THR A 192 16.75 0.59 -5.91
N TRP A 193 16.59 -0.24 -4.87
CA TRP A 193 15.31 -0.92 -4.65
C TRP A 193 14.18 0.10 -4.58
N GLY A 194 13.09 -0.21 -5.25
CA GLY A 194 11.89 0.61 -5.32
C GLY A 194 10.68 -0.28 -5.55
N HIS A 195 9.53 0.36 -5.73
CA HIS A 195 8.28 -0.30 -6.11
C HIS A 195 7.98 -1.50 -5.20
N PHE A 196 7.68 -1.20 -3.94
CA PHE A 196 7.45 -2.23 -2.93
C PHE A 196 5.98 -2.62 -2.89
N THR A 197 5.71 -3.90 -2.70
CA THR A 197 4.39 -4.38 -2.30
C THR A 197 4.52 -5.42 -1.20
N PHE A 198 3.82 -5.20 -0.10
CA PHE A 198 3.87 -6.04 1.10
C PHE A 198 2.68 -6.98 1.17
N PHE A 199 2.90 -8.17 1.72
CA PHE A 199 1.88 -9.18 1.87
C PHE A 199 2.23 -10.17 2.98
N VAL A 200 1.27 -11.03 3.33
CA VAL A 200 1.38 -11.96 4.47
C VAL A 200 0.98 -13.36 4.03
N PHE A 201 1.79 -14.35 4.37
CA PHE A 201 1.41 -15.77 4.27
C PHE A 201 1.67 -16.44 5.60
N GLY A 202 0.73 -17.26 6.09
CA GLY A 202 0.90 -17.97 7.36
C GLY A 202 1.02 -17.08 8.61
N GLY A 203 0.78 -15.76 8.49
CA GLY A 203 1.02 -14.79 9.56
C GLY A 203 2.43 -14.18 9.54
N GLU A 204 3.26 -14.55 8.56
CA GLU A 204 4.61 -14.04 8.35
C GLU A 204 4.63 -12.91 7.32
N ASN A 205 5.62 -12.03 7.41
CA ASN A 205 5.69 -10.79 6.63
C ASN A 205 6.60 -10.94 5.40
N PHE A 206 6.05 -10.73 4.21
CA PHE A 206 6.78 -10.78 2.94
C PHE A 206 6.63 -9.50 2.15
N PHE A 207 7.53 -9.29 1.20
CA PHE A 207 7.42 -8.18 0.27
C PHE A 207 8.12 -8.48 -1.04
N LEU A 208 7.52 -7.98 -2.12
CA LEU A 208 8.13 -7.93 -3.43
C LEU A 208 8.72 -6.54 -3.66
N LYS A 209 9.91 -6.49 -4.26
CA LYS A 209 10.62 -5.25 -4.61
C LYS A 209 11.31 -5.39 -5.96
N ILE A 210 11.43 -4.27 -6.67
CA ILE A 210 12.08 -4.21 -7.97
C ILE A 210 13.31 -3.30 -7.88
N ASN A 211 14.42 -3.73 -8.49
CA ASN A 211 15.58 -2.89 -8.72
C ASN A 211 15.75 -2.70 -10.23
N GLN A 212 15.26 -1.57 -10.74
CA GLN A 212 15.32 -1.27 -12.17
C GLN A 212 16.77 -1.07 -12.64
N GLN A 213 17.64 -0.53 -11.79
CA GLN A 213 19.05 -0.29 -12.14
C GLN A 213 19.87 -1.59 -12.23
N HIS A 214 19.60 -2.55 -11.34
CA HIS A 214 20.29 -3.84 -11.30
C HIS A 214 19.53 -4.96 -12.03
N GLU A 215 18.41 -4.62 -12.64
CA GLU A 215 17.52 -5.52 -13.40
C GLU A 215 17.03 -6.73 -12.59
N LYS A 216 16.73 -6.52 -11.30
CA LYS A 216 16.31 -7.58 -10.38
C LYS A 216 14.89 -7.39 -9.85
N VAL A 217 14.26 -8.51 -9.54
CA VAL A 217 13.04 -8.59 -8.74
C VAL A 217 13.25 -9.63 -7.65
N ASN A 218 12.86 -9.27 -6.43
CA ASN A 218 12.97 -10.14 -5.28
C ASN A 218 11.63 -10.29 -4.58
N ILE A 219 11.45 -11.45 -3.94
CA ILE A 219 10.54 -11.62 -2.82
C ILE A 219 11.40 -11.89 -1.60
N ASP A 220 11.28 -11.04 -0.59
CA ASP A 220 11.99 -11.17 0.68
C ASP A 220 10.98 -11.50 1.80
N HIS A 221 11.48 -12.19 2.82
CA HIS A 221 10.77 -12.52 4.05
C HIS A 221 11.41 -11.77 5.20
N PHE A 222 10.62 -11.02 5.98
CA PHE A 222 11.07 -10.52 7.28
C PHE A 222 10.93 -11.65 8.31
N MET A 223 12.03 -11.94 8.99
CA MET A 223 12.07 -13.01 9.99
C MET A 223 11.04 -12.80 11.11
N ASP A 224 10.61 -13.90 11.71
CA ASP A 224 9.65 -13.91 12.82
C ASP A 224 10.13 -13.13 14.05
N ASP A 225 11.45 -13.08 14.27
CA ASP A 225 12.03 -12.29 15.35
C ASP A 225 12.06 -10.80 14.96
N PRO A 226 11.40 -9.92 15.73
CA PRO A 226 11.42 -8.49 15.49
C PRO A 226 12.82 -7.86 15.47
N ASP A 227 13.88 -8.48 15.99
CA ASP A 227 15.25 -7.95 15.92
C ASP A 227 16.09 -8.49 14.72
N GLU A 228 15.53 -9.40 13.92
CA GLU A 228 16.19 -9.95 12.74
C GLU A 228 15.82 -9.21 11.45
N GLY A 229 16.71 -9.24 10.46
CA GLY A 229 16.48 -8.60 9.16
C GLY A 229 15.50 -9.35 8.26
N SER A 230 15.46 -8.94 6.98
CA SER A 230 14.85 -9.75 5.93
C SER A 230 15.89 -10.61 5.20
N HIS A 231 15.45 -11.69 4.58
CA HIS A 231 16.26 -12.46 3.64
C HIS A 231 15.48 -12.70 2.33
N PRO A 232 16.18 -12.79 1.18
CA PRO A 232 15.53 -13.14 -0.07
C PRO A 232 15.04 -14.59 -0.04
N VAL A 233 13.80 -14.79 -0.47
CA VAL A 233 13.20 -16.10 -0.78
C VAL A 233 13.28 -16.36 -2.28
N LEU A 234 13.04 -15.30 -3.08
CA LEU A 234 13.23 -15.27 -4.53
C LEU A 234 14.17 -14.14 -4.90
N SER A 235 15.06 -14.39 -5.86
CA SER A 235 15.90 -13.36 -6.48
C SER A 235 16.18 -13.75 -7.93
N GLU A 236 15.55 -13.06 -8.87
CA GLU A 236 15.66 -13.36 -10.30
C GLU A 236 15.79 -12.09 -11.15
N ASN A 237 16.05 -12.27 -12.46
CA ASN A 237 16.05 -11.16 -13.39
C ASN A 237 14.62 -10.64 -13.56
N ALA A 238 14.44 -9.33 -13.46
CA ALA A 238 13.14 -8.70 -13.68
C ALA A 238 12.74 -8.81 -15.17
N SER A 239 11.46 -9.08 -15.41
CA SER A 239 10.89 -9.01 -16.77
C SER A 239 10.86 -7.56 -17.27
N GLN A 240 10.72 -7.35 -18.58
CA GLN A 240 10.66 -5.99 -19.13
C GLN A 240 9.53 -5.14 -18.54
N SER A 241 8.36 -5.75 -18.26
CA SER A 241 7.25 -5.03 -17.63
C SER A 241 7.58 -4.57 -16.21
N MET A 242 8.28 -5.40 -15.43
CA MET A 242 8.79 -5.01 -14.10
C MET A 242 9.82 -3.89 -14.21
N LEU A 243 10.72 -3.95 -15.20
CA LEU A 243 11.71 -2.89 -15.44
C LEU A 243 11.07 -1.58 -15.88
N ASN A 244 9.91 -1.62 -16.53
CA ASN A 244 9.14 -0.45 -16.96
C ASN A 244 8.15 0.05 -15.90
N ALA A 245 8.02 -0.65 -14.77
CA ALA A 245 7.04 -0.33 -13.75
C ALA A 245 7.28 1.09 -13.20
N THR A 246 6.22 1.87 -13.10
CA THR A 246 6.20 3.14 -12.35
C THR A 246 5.52 3.01 -11.00
N SER A 247 4.72 1.96 -10.80
CA SER A 247 4.10 1.68 -9.51
C SER A 247 3.77 0.19 -9.37
N LEU A 248 3.80 -0.29 -8.12
CA LEU A 248 3.22 -1.56 -7.71
C LEU A 248 2.17 -1.30 -6.63
N ALA A 249 1.15 -2.15 -6.61
CA ALA A 249 0.18 -2.18 -5.52
C ALA A 249 -0.26 -3.62 -5.27
N GLY A 250 -0.28 -4.02 -4.00
CA GLY A 250 -0.69 -5.36 -3.58
C GLY A 250 -2.03 -5.38 -2.85
N PHE A 251 -2.68 -6.53 -2.90
CA PHE A 251 -3.83 -6.80 -2.05
C PHE A 251 -3.93 -8.28 -1.67
N GLN A 252 -4.62 -8.53 -0.55
CA GLN A 252 -4.92 -9.86 -0.05
C GLN A 252 -6.32 -10.28 -0.47
N GLY A 253 -6.42 -11.47 -1.04
CA GLY A 253 -7.68 -12.17 -1.29
C GLY A 253 -8.28 -12.75 0.00
N GLN A 254 -9.55 -13.13 -0.07
CA GLN A 254 -10.31 -13.58 1.11
C GLN A 254 -9.81 -14.88 1.73
N GLN A 255 -9.11 -15.71 0.96
CA GLN A 255 -8.55 -16.97 1.47
C GLN A 255 -7.05 -16.82 1.75
N GLY A 256 -6.56 -15.59 1.88
CA GLY A 256 -5.15 -15.28 2.16
C GLY A 256 -4.24 -15.39 0.94
N GLN A 257 -4.78 -15.40 -0.29
CA GLN A 257 -3.95 -15.28 -1.48
C GLN A 257 -3.38 -13.86 -1.59
N SER A 258 -2.15 -13.74 -2.08
CA SER A 258 -1.54 -12.43 -2.32
C SER A 258 -1.50 -12.13 -3.81
N TYR A 259 -1.96 -10.94 -4.17
CA TYR A 259 -1.99 -10.44 -5.54
C TYR A 259 -1.26 -9.12 -5.63
N PHE A 260 -0.74 -8.79 -6.81
CA PHE A 260 -0.16 -7.48 -7.05
C PHE A 260 -0.37 -7.03 -8.49
N PHE A 261 -0.42 -5.71 -8.64
CA PHE A 261 -0.48 -5.00 -9.90
C PHE A 261 0.91 -4.52 -10.29
N VAL A 262 1.23 -4.62 -11.58
CA VAL A 262 2.35 -3.91 -12.20
C VAL A 262 1.77 -2.87 -13.14
N TYR A 263 2.06 -1.60 -12.88
CA TYR A 263 1.62 -0.48 -13.71
C TYR A 263 2.82 0.19 -14.37
N GLU A 264 2.70 0.43 -15.67
CA GLU A 264 3.69 1.18 -16.47
C GLU A 264 3.13 2.56 -16.83
N ASN A 265 4.02 3.55 -17.03
CA ASN A 265 3.60 4.93 -17.25
C ASN A 265 2.66 5.11 -18.46
N ASN A 266 2.77 4.24 -19.46
CA ASN A 266 1.93 4.25 -20.66
C ASN A 266 0.51 3.73 -20.42
N GLY A 267 0.16 3.33 -19.20
CA GLY A 267 -1.15 2.80 -18.84
C GLY A 267 -1.29 1.28 -18.96
N ASN A 268 -0.22 0.55 -19.28
CA ASN A 268 -0.25 -0.92 -19.17
C ASN A 268 -0.42 -1.32 -17.70
N LEU A 269 -1.38 -2.19 -17.43
CA LEU A 269 -1.65 -2.72 -16.10
C LEU A 269 -1.74 -4.25 -16.17
N SER A 270 -0.90 -4.95 -15.42
CA SER A 270 -0.99 -6.40 -15.25
C SER A 270 -1.37 -6.76 -13.82
N LEU A 271 -2.15 -7.83 -13.65
CA LEU A 271 -2.48 -8.45 -12.37
C LEU A 271 -1.79 -9.81 -12.28
N ASN A 272 -1.15 -10.06 -11.14
CA ASN A 272 -0.38 -11.26 -10.86
C ASN A 272 -0.79 -11.84 -9.50
N SER A 273 -0.62 -13.15 -9.32
CA SER A 273 -0.85 -13.85 -8.04
C SER A 273 0.42 -14.52 -7.57
N ILE A 274 0.86 -14.20 -6.35
CA ILE A 274 2.08 -14.74 -5.76
C ILE A 274 1.87 -16.22 -5.42
N TYR A 275 2.85 -17.05 -5.76
CA TYR A 275 2.83 -18.46 -5.38
C TYR A 275 2.82 -18.60 -3.86
N PRO A 276 2.06 -19.54 -3.28
CA PRO A 276 2.06 -19.75 -1.83
C PRO A 276 3.43 -20.11 -1.23
N ASN A 277 4.39 -20.55 -2.05
CA ASN A 277 5.77 -20.83 -1.63
C ASN A 277 6.71 -19.62 -1.79
N CYS A 278 6.21 -18.46 -2.21
CA CYS A 278 6.98 -17.23 -2.47
C CYS A 278 8.10 -17.35 -3.52
N LEU A 279 8.10 -18.41 -4.34
CA LEU A 279 9.13 -18.65 -5.36
C LEU A 279 8.70 -18.19 -6.77
N GLY A 280 7.79 -17.21 -6.85
CA GLY A 280 7.31 -16.64 -8.11
C GLY A 280 5.85 -16.21 -8.07
N TRP A 281 5.26 -16.00 -9.24
CA TRP A 281 3.85 -15.60 -9.39
C TRP A 281 3.26 -16.07 -10.73
N TRP A 282 1.94 -16.23 -10.77
CA TRP A 282 1.19 -16.46 -11.99
C TRP A 282 0.72 -15.11 -12.57
N PRO A 283 0.99 -14.83 -13.86
CA PRO A 283 0.28 -13.76 -14.55
C PRO A 283 -1.19 -14.16 -14.69
N LEU A 284 -2.10 -13.29 -14.28
CA LEU A 284 -3.54 -13.57 -14.30
C LEU A 284 -4.24 -12.91 -15.47
N THR A 285 -4.00 -11.61 -15.66
CA THR A 285 -4.61 -10.83 -16.74
C THR A 285 -3.85 -9.52 -16.94
N GLN A 286 -4.11 -8.83 -18.05
CA GLN A 286 -3.53 -7.53 -18.37
C GLN A 286 -4.56 -6.68 -19.12
N THR A 287 -4.46 -5.36 -18.96
CA THR A 287 -5.31 -4.39 -19.65
C THR A 287 -4.55 -3.09 -19.91
N GLN A 288 -5.13 -2.26 -20.78
CA GLN A 288 -4.70 -0.90 -21.01
C GLN A 288 -5.67 0.06 -20.30
N THR A 289 -5.14 0.96 -19.49
CA THR A 289 -5.91 2.00 -18.80
C THR A 289 -5.32 3.39 -19.07
N LEU A 290 -5.81 4.42 -18.38
CA LEU A 290 -5.31 5.78 -18.47
C LEU A 290 -3.83 5.84 -18.03
N ALA A 291 -3.02 6.52 -18.82
CA ALA A 291 -1.58 6.71 -18.60
C ALA A 291 -1.29 7.72 -17.48
N ASP A 292 -0.03 7.73 -17.01
CA ASP A 292 0.50 8.69 -16.05
C ASP A 292 -0.21 8.76 -14.67
N ALA A 293 -0.72 7.63 -14.17
CA ALA A 293 -1.14 7.51 -12.76
C ALA A 293 0.07 7.63 -11.82
N GLY A 294 -0.04 8.47 -10.79
CA GLY A 294 0.99 8.67 -9.77
C GLY A 294 0.84 7.76 -8.55
N CYS A 295 -0.38 7.31 -8.23
CA CYS A 295 -0.63 6.42 -7.11
C CYS A 295 -1.68 5.35 -7.46
N LEU A 296 -1.46 4.13 -6.98
CA LEU A 296 -2.37 3.01 -7.08
C LEU A 296 -2.94 2.69 -5.71
N HIS A 297 -4.26 2.62 -5.59
CA HIS A 297 -4.93 2.33 -4.33
C HIS A 297 -5.87 1.12 -4.48
N PRO A 298 -5.41 -0.08 -4.08
CA PRO A 298 -6.24 -1.28 -4.13
C PRO A 298 -7.23 -1.31 -2.97
N ILE A 299 -8.48 -1.62 -3.26
CA ILE A 299 -9.56 -1.75 -2.28
C ILE A 299 -10.08 -3.19 -2.34
N SER A 300 -9.97 -3.92 -1.25
CA SER A 300 -10.45 -5.30 -1.13
C SER A 300 -11.54 -5.39 -0.09
N SER A 301 -12.73 -5.82 -0.52
CA SER A 301 -13.90 -6.03 0.32
C SER A 301 -14.27 -7.51 0.38
N LYS A 302 -15.32 -7.84 1.15
CA LYS A 302 -15.78 -9.22 1.30
C LYS A 302 -16.33 -9.82 -0.01
N ASN A 303 -16.65 -9.02 -1.01
CA ASN A 303 -17.25 -9.55 -2.25
C ASN A 303 -16.64 -8.95 -3.51
N SER A 304 -15.75 -7.98 -3.40
CA SER A 304 -15.23 -7.26 -4.57
C SER A 304 -13.82 -6.76 -4.32
N ASN A 305 -13.06 -6.64 -5.40
CA ASN A 305 -11.75 -6.02 -5.40
C ASN A 305 -11.78 -4.90 -6.43
N TRP A 306 -11.21 -3.76 -6.07
CA TRP A 306 -11.14 -2.58 -6.91
C TRP A 306 -9.71 -2.04 -6.91
N LEU A 307 -9.36 -1.31 -7.96
CA LEU A 307 -8.13 -0.54 -8.02
C LEU A 307 -8.48 0.88 -8.43
N LEU A 308 -8.12 1.85 -7.59
CA LEU A 308 -8.14 3.25 -7.98
C LEU A 308 -6.77 3.63 -8.53
N LEU A 309 -6.77 4.31 -9.67
CA LEU A 309 -5.61 5.01 -10.19
C LEU A 309 -5.83 6.50 -9.92
N LEU A 310 -4.83 7.12 -9.31
CA LEU A 310 -4.82 8.50 -8.89
C LEU A 310 -3.67 9.23 -9.58
N LYS A 311 -3.78 10.56 -9.72
CA LYS A 311 -2.77 11.37 -10.37
C LYS A 311 -1.59 11.66 -9.46
#